data_AF-A0A7C3U992-F1
#
_entry.id   AF-A0A7C3U992-F1
#
_cell.length_a   1.000
_cell.length_b   1.000
_cell.length_c   1.000
_cell.angle_alpha   90.00
_cell.angle_beta   90.00
_cell.angle_gamma   90.00
#
_symmetry.space_group_name_H-M   'P 1'
#
loop_
_entity.id
_entity.type
_entity.pdbx_description
1 polymer ?
#
loop_
_entity_poly.entity_id
_entity_poly.type
_entity_poly.pdbx_seq_one_letter_code
_entity_poly.pdbx_strand_id
1 'polypeptide(L)'
;HTGCEGARAVGERLSQRVSEAGARHDAPAEAAVAAERVRRRIAGERFPNAEGRATAHLTVSVGVATLPAHALDAESLVQCADEALYRAKRQGKNRVEVYA
;
A
#
# COMPACT_ATOMS: atom_id res chain seq x y z
N HIS A 1 23.45 12.32 -10.30
CA HIS A 1 23.52 10.90 -9.86
C HIS A 1 22.91 10.71 -8.46
N THR A 2 21.74 11.30 -8.16
CA THR A 2 21.27 11.46 -6.76
C THR A 2 19.78 11.15 -6.63
N GLY A 3 19.34 10.02 -7.19
CA GLY A 3 17.93 9.63 -7.27
C GLY A 3 17.51 8.47 -6.36
N CYS A 4 18.46 7.70 -5.82
CA CYS A 4 18.14 6.41 -5.18
C CYS A 4 17.98 6.47 -3.65
N GLU A 5 18.65 7.38 -2.94
CA GLU A 5 18.61 7.40 -1.46
C GLU A 5 17.29 7.94 -0.89
N GLY A 6 16.76 9.04 -1.44
CA GLY A 6 15.48 9.60 -0.99
C GLY A 6 14.29 8.65 -1.21
N ALA A 7 14.26 7.96 -2.37
CA ALA A 7 13.21 6.99 -2.68
C ALA A 7 13.29 5.74 -1.78
N ARG A 8 14.50 5.30 -1.41
CA ARG A 8 14.70 4.17 -0.49
C ARG A 8 14.24 4.49 0.93
N ALA A 9 14.59 5.66 1.46
CA ALA A 9 14.19 6.07 2.81
C ALA A 9 12.66 6.24 2.94
N VAL A 10 12.00 6.73 1.89
CA VAL A 10 10.53 6.75 1.81
C VAL A 10 9.97 5.34 1.75
N GLY A 11 10.54 4.46 0.92
CA GLY A 11 10.13 3.07 0.79
C GLY A 11 10.20 2.28 2.10
N GLU A 12 11.30 2.39 2.85
CA GLU A 12 11.47 1.69 4.13
C GLU A 12 10.45 2.15 5.18
N ARG A 13 10.18 3.45 5.28
CA ARG A 13 9.18 4.00 6.22
C ARG A 13 7.76 3.61 5.85
N LEU A 14 7.47 3.48 4.55
CA LEU A 14 6.20 2.97 4.05
C LEU A 14 6.04 1.49 4.42
N SER A 15 7.05 0.66 4.17
CA SER A 15 7.04 -0.77 4.53
C SER A 15 6.87 -0.98 6.03
N GLN A 16 7.57 -0.21 6.87
CA GLN A 16 7.47 -0.34 8.33
C GLN A 16 6.05 -0.05 8.84
N ARG A 17 5.37 0.95 8.27
CA ARG A 17 4.01 1.34 8.66
C ARG A 17 2.91 0.46 8.08
N VAL A 18 3.13 -0.08 6.88
CA VAL A 18 2.22 -1.10 6.31
C VAL A 18 2.27 -2.36 7.17
N SER A 19 3.46 -2.76 7.65
CA SER A 19 3.61 -3.90 8.56
C SER A 19 2.90 -3.68 9.91
N GLU A 20 2.88 -2.46 10.45
CA GLU A 20 2.11 -2.13 11.66
C GLU A 20 0.59 -2.21 11.45
N ALA A 21 0.12 -2.03 10.22
CA ALA A 21 -1.30 -2.08 9.86
C ALA A 21 -1.78 -3.46 9.40
N GLY A 22 -0.85 -4.38 9.10
CA GLY A 22 -1.12 -5.76 8.70
C GLY A 22 -1.57 -6.62 9.89
N ALA A 23 -2.71 -6.28 10.49
CA ALA A 23 -3.39 -7.18 11.40
C ALA A 23 -4.04 -8.33 10.59
N ARG A 24 -4.11 -9.53 11.19
CA ARG A 24 -4.89 -10.64 10.64
C ARG A 24 -6.34 -10.18 10.55
N HIS A 25 -6.83 -9.96 9.35
CA HIS A 25 -8.22 -9.58 9.10
C HIS A 25 -8.92 -10.75 8.43
N ASP A 26 -9.91 -11.33 9.13
CA ASP A 26 -10.69 -12.46 8.64
C ASP A 26 -11.69 -12.05 7.54
N ALA A 27 -12.03 -10.75 7.45
CA ALA A 27 -12.95 -10.21 6.46
C ALA A 27 -12.25 -9.24 5.48
N PRO A 28 -12.51 -9.36 4.15
CA PRO A 28 -11.95 -8.46 3.14
C PRO A 28 -12.37 -7.00 3.34
N ALA A 29 -13.55 -6.77 3.92
CA ALA A 29 -14.03 -5.43 4.27
C ALA A 29 -13.16 -4.76 5.35
N GLU A 30 -12.79 -5.50 6.40
CA GLU A 30 -11.93 -4.96 7.48
C GLU A 30 -10.52 -4.68 6.97
N ALA A 31 -9.96 -5.59 6.17
CA ALA A 31 -8.68 -5.40 5.52
C ALA A 31 -8.67 -4.15 4.61
N ALA A 32 -9.78 -3.89 3.90
CA ALA A 32 -9.94 -2.69 3.09
C ALA A 32 -9.99 -1.41 3.95
N VAL A 33 -10.68 -1.44 5.10
CA VAL A 33 -10.70 -0.29 6.03
C VAL A 33 -9.31 -0.02 6.59
N ALA A 34 -8.55 -1.05 6.97
CA ALA A 34 -7.18 -0.90 7.44
C ALA A 34 -6.27 -0.32 6.35
N ALA A 35 -6.34 -0.84 5.13
CA ALA A 35 -5.61 -0.32 3.98
C ALA A 35 -5.97 1.15 3.67
N GLU A 36 -7.24 1.53 3.79
CA GLU A 36 -7.68 2.90 3.56
C GLU A 36 -7.16 3.86 4.63
N ARG A 37 -7.09 3.42 5.90
CA ARG A 37 -6.47 4.19 6.98
C ARG A 37 -4.99 4.47 6.67
N VAL A 38 -4.27 3.46 6.21
CA VAL A 38 -2.86 3.59 5.79
C VAL A 38 -2.74 4.57 4.62
N ARG A 39 -3.57 4.42 3.58
CA ARG A 39 -3.59 5.30 2.41
C ARG A 39 -3.83 6.76 2.80
N ARG A 40 -4.83 7.03 3.63
CA ARG A 40 -5.16 8.40 4.10
C ARG A 40 -4.02 9.01 4.90
N ARG A 41 -3.40 8.22 5.78
CA ARG A 41 -2.26 8.68 6.59
C ARG A 41 -1.09 9.07 5.71
N ILE A 42 -0.78 8.26 4.70
CA ILE A 42 0.29 8.56 3.73
C ILE A 42 -0.08 9.80 2.90
N ALA A 43 -1.29 9.87 2.36
CA ALA A 43 -1.73 11.01 1.55
C ALA A 43 -1.75 12.35 2.32
N GLY A 44 -1.97 12.31 3.63
CA GLY A 44 -1.96 13.48 4.51
C GLY A 44 -0.58 13.89 5.03
N GLU A 45 0.44 13.05 4.86
CA GLU A 45 1.80 13.35 5.31
C GLU A 45 2.65 13.97 4.20
N ARG A 46 3.49 14.93 4.58
CA ARG A 46 4.50 15.50 3.69
C ARG A 46 5.78 14.69 3.80
N PHE A 47 6.15 14.02 2.73
CA PHE A 47 7.41 13.30 2.70
C PHE A 47 8.54 14.25 2.29
N PRO A 48 9.69 14.20 2.98
CA PRO A 48 10.89 14.86 2.49
C PRO A 48 11.24 14.32 1.11
N ASN A 49 11.46 15.23 0.16
CA ASN A 49 11.99 14.89 -1.15
C ASN A 49 13.47 14.49 -1.01
N ALA A 50 14.11 14.13 -2.13
CA ALA A 50 15.53 13.73 -2.15
C ALA A 50 16.50 14.81 -1.61
N GLU A 51 16.04 16.05 -1.45
CA GLU A 51 16.80 17.19 -0.92
C GLU A 51 16.46 17.48 0.56
N GLY A 52 15.71 16.60 1.23
CA GLY A 52 15.29 16.77 2.61
C GLY A 52 14.17 17.79 2.83
N ARG A 53 13.62 18.38 1.75
CA ARG A 53 12.51 19.35 1.82
C ARG A 53 11.18 18.61 1.82
N ALA A 54 10.38 18.78 2.87
CA ALA A 54 9.05 18.19 3.03
C ALA A 54 8.03 18.75 2.01
N THR A 55 8.12 18.29 0.77
CA THR A 55 7.40 18.88 -0.37
C THR A 55 6.66 17.86 -1.22
N ALA A 56 6.97 16.56 -1.09
CA ALA A 56 6.33 15.54 -1.90
C ALA A 56 5.00 15.11 -1.27
N HIS A 57 3.89 15.42 -1.95
CA HIS A 57 2.62 14.73 -1.74
C HIS A 57 2.72 13.36 -2.38
N LEU A 58 2.96 12.33 -1.56
CA LEU A 58 2.98 10.96 -2.02
C LEU A 58 1.64 10.31 -1.76
N THR A 59 1.19 9.57 -2.76
CA THR A 59 -0.01 8.73 -2.64
C THR A 59 0.38 7.29 -2.90
N VAL A 60 -0.14 6.38 -2.10
CA VAL A 60 0.02 4.93 -2.32
C VAL A 60 -1.24 4.33 -2.90
N SER A 61 -1.07 3.31 -3.72
CA SER A 61 -2.15 2.40 -4.09
C SER A 61 -1.95 1.13 -3.29
N VAL A 62 -3.03 0.50 -2.82
CA VAL A 62 -2.95 -0.70 -1.98
C VAL A 62 -3.87 -1.77 -2.58
N GLY A 63 -3.34 -2.97 -2.79
CA GLY A 63 -4.11 -4.15 -3.15
C GLY A 63 -4.38 -4.98 -1.91
N VAL A 64 -5.63 -5.41 -1.73
CA VAL A 64 -6.06 -6.18 -0.56
C VAL A 64 -6.55 -7.55 -1.02
N ALA A 65 -6.02 -8.61 -0.42
CA ALA A 65 -6.51 -9.97 -0.61
C ALA A 65 -6.58 -10.71 0.74
N THR A 66 -7.52 -11.65 0.86
CA THR A 66 -7.78 -12.42 2.11
C THR A 66 -7.93 -13.91 1.83
N LEU A 67 -7.44 -14.74 2.74
CA LEU A 67 -7.70 -16.19 2.76
C LEU A 67 -8.94 -16.49 3.62
N PRO A 68 -9.78 -17.47 3.26
CA PRO A 68 -9.78 -18.26 2.03
C PRO A 68 -10.55 -17.60 0.88
N ALA A 69 -11.03 -16.36 1.05
CA ALA A 69 -11.96 -15.72 0.11
C ALA A 69 -11.40 -15.54 -1.31
N HIS A 70 -10.11 -15.22 -1.43
CA HIS A 70 -9.46 -14.91 -2.72
C HIS A 70 -8.39 -15.92 -3.13
N ALA A 71 -7.85 -16.66 -2.17
CA ALA A 71 -6.82 -17.66 -2.40
C ALA A 71 -6.92 -18.77 -1.36
N LEU A 72 -6.24 -19.89 -1.58
CA LEU A 72 -6.17 -21.02 -0.64
C LEU A 72 -4.75 -21.20 -0.06
N ASP A 73 -3.78 -20.47 -0.58
CA ASP A 73 -2.38 -20.52 -0.20
C ASP A 73 -1.75 -19.12 -0.22
N ALA A 74 -0.63 -18.95 0.49
CA ALA A 74 0.01 -17.66 0.65
C ALA A 74 0.60 -17.10 -0.65
N GLU A 75 1.02 -17.96 -1.58
CA GLU A 75 1.61 -17.54 -2.86
C GLU A 75 0.54 -16.92 -3.76
N SER A 76 -0.58 -17.63 -3.94
CA SER A 76 -1.76 -17.14 -4.66
C SER A 76 -2.33 -15.89 -4.01
N LEU A 77 -2.32 -15.79 -2.66
CA LEU A 77 -2.78 -14.59 -1.96
C LEU A 77 -1.97 -13.34 -2.35
N VAL A 78 -0.65 -13.47 -2.43
CA VAL A 78 0.25 -12.38 -2.84
C VAL A 78 -0.02 -12.02 -4.30
N GLN A 79 -0.20 -13.00 -5.18
CA GLN A 79 -0.55 -12.76 -6.58
C GLN A 79 -1.88 -11.98 -6.71
N CYS A 80 -2.92 -12.38 -5.97
CA CYS A 80 -4.21 -11.67 -5.92
C CYS A 80 -4.04 -10.22 -5.41
N ALA A 81 -3.25 -10.02 -4.35
CA ALA A 81 -2.97 -8.69 -3.83
C ALA A 81 -2.22 -7.81 -4.84
N ASP A 82 -1.24 -8.38 -5.56
CA ASP A 82 -0.49 -7.69 -6.61
C ASP A 82 -1.36 -7.35 -7.82
N GLU A 83 -2.27 -8.24 -8.23
CA GLU A 83 -3.25 -7.94 -9.27
C GLU A 83 -4.19 -6.81 -8.85
N ALA A 84 -4.69 -6.83 -7.62
CA ALA A 84 -5.52 -5.75 -7.08
C ALA A 84 -4.74 -4.42 -7.05
N LEU A 85 -3.47 -4.45 -6.64
CA LEU A 85 -2.58 -3.28 -6.67
C LEU A 85 -2.35 -2.78 -8.10
N TYR A 86 -2.20 -3.69 -9.06
CA TYR A 86 -2.05 -3.35 -10.47
C TYR A 86 -3.32 -2.71 -11.04
N ARG A 87 -4.51 -3.24 -10.70
CA ARG A 87 -5.81 -2.62 -11.01
C ARG A 87 -5.90 -1.21 -10.42
N ALA A 88 -5.50 -1.02 -9.17
CA ALA A 88 -5.47 0.28 -8.52
C ALA A 88 -4.58 1.29 -9.27
N LYS A 89 -3.40 0.84 -9.74
CA LYS A 89 -2.48 1.67 -10.54
C LYS A 89 -3.08 2.05 -11.90
N ARG A 90 -3.83 1.15 -12.55
CA ARG A 90 -4.49 1.41 -13.85
C ARG A 90 -5.69 2.34 -13.73
N GLN A 91 -6.43 2.31 -12.63
CA GLN A 91 -7.62 3.12 -12.40
C GLN A 91 -7.34 4.53 -11.84
N GLY A 92 -6.12 5.05 -12.04
CA GLY A 92 -5.76 6.41 -11.64
C GLY A 92 -4.94 6.53 -10.34
N LYS A 93 -4.46 5.40 -9.77
CA LYS A 93 -3.61 5.36 -8.57
C LYS A 93 -4.32 5.94 -7.33
N ASN A 94 -3.63 6.03 -6.20
CA ASN A 94 -4.14 6.57 -4.93
C ASN A 94 -5.46 5.95 -4.44
N ARG A 95 -5.61 4.63 -4.57
CA ARG A 95 -6.81 3.91 -4.14
C ARG A 95 -6.49 2.56 -3.52
N VAL A 96 -7.46 2.06 -2.75
CA VAL A 96 -7.48 0.70 -2.24
C VAL A 96 -8.37 -0.12 -3.17
N GLU A 97 -7.86 -1.23 -3.66
CA GLU A 97 -8.65 -2.21 -4.43
C GLU A 97 -8.61 -3.54 -3.69
N VAL A 98 -9.79 -4.13 -3.48
CA VAL A 98 -9.92 -5.48 -2.97
C VAL A 98 -9.97 -6.42 -4.16
N TYR A 99 -9.22 -7.52 -4.08
CA TYR A 99 -9.28 -8.55 -5.11
C TYR A 99 -10.71 -9.10 -5.22
N ALA A 100 -11.20 -9.22 -6.45
CA ALA A 100 -12.52 -9.71 -6.81
C ALA A 100 -12.41 -10.49 -8.12
#